data_AF-A0A946WX60-F1
#
_entry.id   AF-A0A946WX60-F1
#
_cell.length_a   1.000
_cell.length_b   1.000
_cell.length_c   1.000
_cell.angle_alpha   90.00
_cell.angle_beta   90.00
_cell.angle_gamma   90.00
#
_symmetry.space_group_name_H-M   'P 1'
#
loop_
_entity.id
_entity.type
_entity.pdbx_description
1 polymer ?
#
loop_
_entity_poly.entity_id
_entity_poly.type
_entity_poly.pdbx_seq_one_letter_code
_entity_poly.pdbx_strand_id
1 'polypeptide(L)'
;MSIPLNTYSHKVSTSITSLSDARLWISTFPRPKEFSPYAWSTTKRIALEVWKCYFFNRAFDRTVNFMHPSFYLMIRTPEGSPLLVERSIRGLRSKRNR
;
A
#
# COMPACT_ATOMS: atom_id res chain seq x y z
N MET A 1 -12.52 -10.16 30.63
CA MET A 1 -11.12 -10.19 30.16
C MET A 1 -11.05 -9.56 28.78
N SER A 2 -10.71 -8.27 28.73
CA SER A 2 -10.68 -7.48 27.48
C SER A 2 -9.35 -7.74 26.79
N ILE A 3 -9.39 -8.39 25.63
CA ILE A 3 -8.19 -8.59 24.80
C ILE A 3 -7.85 -7.25 24.16
N PRO A 4 -6.69 -6.63 24.45
CA PRO A 4 -6.27 -5.46 23.71
C PRO A 4 -5.84 -5.90 22.31
N LEU A 5 -6.70 -5.66 21.31
CA LEU A 5 -6.32 -5.74 19.91
C LEU A 5 -5.38 -4.58 19.58
N ASN A 6 -4.17 -4.65 20.11
CA ASN A 6 -3.05 -3.86 19.62
C ASN A 6 -2.76 -4.35 18.20
N THR A 7 -3.36 -3.72 17.20
CA THR A 7 -3.15 -4.11 15.80
C THR A 7 -1.78 -3.64 15.38
N TYR A 8 -0.78 -4.46 15.69
CA TYR A 8 0.56 -4.58 15.10
C TYR A 8 1.00 -3.36 14.29
N SER A 9 1.42 -2.32 15.03
CA SER A 9 2.38 -1.32 14.59
C SER A 9 3.78 -1.95 14.48
N HIS A 10 3.91 -3.11 13.84
CA HIS A 10 5.22 -3.62 13.46
C HIS A 10 5.61 -2.86 12.21
N LYS A 11 6.45 -1.83 12.37
CA LYS A 11 7.24 -1.31 11.25
C LYS A 11 7.96 -2.53 10.67
N VAL A 12 7.48 -3.01 9.52
CA VAL A 12 8.22 -4.01 8.77
C VAL A 12 9.57 -3.37 8.46
N SER A 13 10.66 -4.11 8.68
CA SER A 13 11.98 -3.64 8.29
C SER A 13 12.01 -3.49 6.77
N THR A 14 11.92 -2.25 6.30
CA THR A 14 11.93 -1.90 4.88
C THR A 14 13.23 -1.20 4.53
N SER A 15 13.79 -1.50 3.36
CA SER A 15 14.90 -0.71 2.78
C SER A 15 14.51 0.76 2.51
N ILE A 16 13.21 1.04 2.42
CA ILE A 16 12.65 2.38 2.28
C ILE A 16 12.51 3.02 3.67
N THR A 17 13.34 4.01 3.97
CA THR A 17 13.41 4.66 5.29
C THR A 17 12.80 6.07 5.31
N SER A 18 12.63 6.68 4.14
CA SER A 18 12.09 8.03 3.99
C SER A 18 10.94 8.11 2.97
N LEU A 19 10.17 9.20 3.05
CA LEU A 19 9.14 9.52 2.07
C LEU A 19 9.71 9.76 0.66
N SER A 20 10.96 10.25 0.57
CA SER A 20 11.66 10.44 -0.68
C SER A 20 11.96 9.10 -1.36
N ASP A 21 12.42 8.11 -0.59
CA ASP A 21 12.68 6.76 -1.08
C ASP A 21 11.39 6.07 -1.54
N ALA A 22 10.30 6.25 -0.79
CA ALA A 22 8.99 5.75 -1.18
C ALA A 22 8.51 6.37 -2.52
N ARG A 23 8.75 7.67 -2.73
CA ARG A 23 8.44 8.33 -4.00
C ARG A 23 9.28 7.75 -5.15
N LEU A 24 10.57 7.53 -4.92
CA LEU A 24 11.46 6.90 -5.90
C LEU A 24 10.98 5.48 -6.23
N TRP A 25 10.64 4.68 -5.23
CA TRP A 25 10.06 3.35 -5.40
C TRP A 25 8.82 3.38 -6.29
N ILE A 26 7.83 4.22 -5.98
CA ILE A 26 6.61 4.37 -6.80
C ILE A 26 6.94 4.85 -8.23
N SER A 27 7.99 5.65 -8.39
CA SER A 27 8.38 6.17 -9.70
C SER A 27 8.89 5.07 -10.64
N THR A 28 9.47 3.98 -10.11
CA THR A 28 9.99 2.85 -10.90
C THR A 28 8.92 2.14 -11.72
N PHE A 29 7.65 2.23 -11.30
CA PHE A 29 6.55 1.58 -11.99
C PHE A 29 6.15 2.36 -13.24
N PRO A 30 6.27 1.76 -14.44
CA PRO A 30 5.85 2.40 -15.68
C PRO A 30 4.33 2.43 -15.78
N ARG A 31 3.81 3.40 -16.55
CA ARG A 31 2.38 3.50 -16.82
C ARG A 31 1.92 2.30 -17.68
N PRO A 32 0.87 1.56 -17.28
CA PRO A 32 0.24 0.57 -18.14
C PRO A 32 -0.30 1.22 -19.42
N LYS A 33 -0.19 0.54 -20.58
CA LYS A 33 -0.58 1.11 -21.89
C LYS A 33 -2.04 1.56 -21.94
N GLU A 34 -2.92 0.86 -21.23
CA GLU A 34 -4.37 1.10 -21.20
C GLU A 34 -4.78 2.18 -20.18
N PHE A 35 -3.84 2.72 -19.41
CA PHE A 35 -4.14 3.69 -18.35
C PHE A 35 -3.93 5.13 -18.83
N SER A 36 -4.92 5.99 -18.59
CA SER A 36 -4.75 7.41 -18.87
C SER A 36 -3.62 8.01 -18.00
N PRO A 37 -2.84 8.98 -18.52
CA PRO A 37 -1.76 9.60 -17.73
C PRO A 37 -2.29 10.26 -16.45
N TYR A 38 -3.49 10.84 -16.51
CA TYR A 38 -4.16 11.43 -15.35
C TYR A 38 -4.52 10.37 -14.29
N ALA A 39 -5.14 9.26 -14.71
CA ALA A 39 -5.49 8.18 -13.80
C ALA A 39 -4.23 7.60 -13.16
N TRP A 40 -3.16 7.41 -13.94
CA TRP A 40 -1.90 6.86 -13.42
C TRP A 40 -1.20 7.78 -12.43
N SER A 41 -1.18 9.09 -12.69
CA SER A 41 -0.67 10.09 -11.75
C SER A 41 -1.46 10.07 -10.43
N THR A 42 -2.78 9.92 -10.52
CA THR A 42 -3.66 9.78 -9.36
C THR A 42 -3.36 8.49 -8.59
N THR A 43 -3.18 7.36 -9.27
CA THR A 43 -2.76 6.09 -8.67
C THR A 43 -1.45 6.22 -7.90
N LYS A 44 -0.43 6.86 -8.49
CA LYS A 44 0.86 7.12 -7.82
C LYS A 44 0.73 8.03 -6.60
N ARG A 45 -0.13 9.06 -6.67
CA ARG A 45 -0.42 9.94 -5.52
C ARG A 45 -1.06 9.16 -4.38
N ILE A 46 -2.04 8.31 -4.67
CA ILE A 46 -2.70 7.47 -3.67
C ILE A 46 -1.69 6.50 -3.05
N ALA A 47 -0.82 5.87 -3.85
CA ALA A 47 0.21 4.99 -3.33
C ALA A 47 1.16 5.73 -2.37
N LEU A 48 1.54 6.97 -2.71
CA LEU A 48 2.38 7.79 -1.85
C LEU A 48 1.68 8.18 -0.55
N GLU A 49 0.37 8.45 -0.58
CA GLU A 49 -0.41 8.69 0.64
C GLU A 49 -0.44 7.46 1.56
N VAL A 50 -0.51 6.25 1.01
CA VAL A 50 -0.39 5.01 1.80
C VAL A 50 0.98 4.93 2.49
N TRP A 51 2.05 5.25 1.77
CA TRP A 51 3.40 5.32 2.36
C TRP A 51 3.49 6.40 3.45
N LYS A 52 2.89 7.58 3.27
CA LYS A 52 2.79 8.59 4.33
C LYS A 52 2.10 8.04 5.56
N CYS A 53 0.92 7.44 5.40
CA CYS A 53 0.18 6.83 6.50
C CYS A 53 1.03 5.79 7.25
N TYR A 54 1.78 4.95 6.53
CA TYR A 54 2.72 4.00 7.13
C TYR A 54 3.82 4.70 7.97
N PHE A 55 4.47 5.73 7.42
CA PHE A 55 5.52 6.47 8.14
C PHE A 55 5.00 7.21 9.37
N PHE A 56 3.79 7.78 9.29
CA PHE A 56 3.15 8.51 10.38
C PHE A 56 2.37 7.62 11.34
N ASN A 57 2.38 6.29 11.15
CA ASN A 57 1.59 5.32 11.91
C ASN A 57 0.09 5.69 11.98
N ARG A 58 -0.45 6.21 10.87
CA ARG A 58 -1.86 6.59 10.74
C ARG A 58 -2.60 5.56 9.92
N ALA A 59 -3.86 5.32 10.27
CA ALA A 59 -4.75 4.51 9.45
C ALA A 59 -5.00 5.20 8.10
N PHE A 60 -5.01 4.41 7.02
CA PHE A 60 -5.44 4.87 5.71
C PHE A 60 -6.95 4.67 5.58
N ASP A 61 -7.70 5.76 5.64
CA ASP A 61 -9.18 5.76 5.72
C ASP A 61 -9.87 5.76 4.34
N ARG A 62 -9.11 5.66 3.25
CA ARG A 62 -9.68 5.62 1.90
C ARG A 62 -9.78 4.18 1.42
N THR A 63 -10.88 3.85 0.75
CA THR A 63 -11.01 2.57 0.06
C THR A 63 -10.20 2.58 -1.23
N VAL A 64 -9.30 1.61 -1.38
CA VAL A 64 -8.47 1.39 -2.59
C VAL A 64 -8.96 0.19 -3.40
N ASN A 65 -10.28 0.02 -3.47
CA ASN A 65 -10.89 -1.09 -4.19
C ASN A 65 -10.75 -0.89 -5.70
N PHE A 66 -10.54 -1.97 -6.44
CA PHE A 66 -10.50 -1.98 -7.91
C PHE A 66 -9.38 -1.15 -8.55
N MET A 67 -8.30 -0.87 -7.81
CA MET A 67 -7.10 -0.30 -8.40
C MET A 67 -6.39 -1.32 -9.31
N HIS A 68 -5.69 -0.83 -10.34
CA HIS A 68 -4.88 -1.65 -11.25
C HIS A 68 -3.89 -2.53 -10.46
N PRO A 69 -3.59 -3.78 -10.87
CA PRO A 69 -2.68 -4.68 -10.13
C PRO A 69 -1.35 -4.05 -9.72
N SER A 70 -0.78 -3.20 -10.59
CA SER A 70 0.46 -2.46 -10.31
C SER A 70 0.38 -1.55 -9.08
N PHE A 71 -0.81 -1.06 -8.72
CA PHE A 71 -1.00 -0.26 -7.50
C PHE A 71 -0.66 -1.09 -6.25
N TYR A 72 -1.11 -2.34 -6.19
CA TYR A 72 -0.83 -3.19 -5.05
C TYR A 72 0.66 -3.54 -4.93
N LEU A 73 1.39 -3.51 -6.04
CA LEU A 73 2.85 -3.65 -6.04
C LEU A 73 3.55 -2.39 -5.51
N MET A 74 3.01 -1.19 -5.79
CA MET A 74 3.57 0.07 -5.28
C MET A 74 3.45 0.23 -3.76
N ILE A 75 2.39 -0.33 -3.17
CA ILE A 75 2.14 -0.30 -1.72
C ILE A 75 2.68 -1.55 -1.00
N ARG A 76 3.51 -2.33 -1.69
CA ARG A 76 4.37 -3.34 -1.08
C ARG A 76 5.77 -2.77 -0.92
N THR A 77 6.44 -3.29 0.10
CA THR A 77 7.85 -3.03 0.31
C THR A 77 8.66 -3.81 -0.75
N PRO A 78 9.89 -3.40 -1.07
CA PRO A 78 10.77 -4.14 -1.98
C PRO A 78 10.98 -5.60 -1.55
N GLU A 79 10.86 -5.85 -0.25
CA GLU A 79 10.97 -7.17 0.39
C GLU A 79 9.67 -8.00 0.27
N GLY A 80 8.63 -7.44 -0.35
CA GLY A 80 7.37 -8.12 -0.63
C GLY A 80 6.31 -8.02 0.47
N SER A 81 6.58 -7.29 1.56
CA SER A 81 5.62 -7.14 2.66
C SER A 81 4.55 -6.08 2.33
N PRO A 82 3.26 -6.30 2.64
CA PRO A 82 2.22 -5.32 2.40
C PRO A 82 2.22 -4.20 3.47
N LEU A 83 2.14 -2.94 3.05
CA LEU A 83 2.05 -1.79 3.97
C LEU A 83 0.67 -1.62 4.60
N LEU A 84 -0.37 -2.12 3.92
CA LEU A 84 -1.74 -2.11 4.41
C LEU A 84 -2.13 -3.52 4.84
N VAL A 85 -2.81 -3.61 5.99
CA VAL A 85 -3.42 -4.86 6.44
C VAL A 85 -4.45 -5.29 5.39
N GLU A 86 -4.49 -6.57 5.01
CA GLU A 86 -5.41 -7.11 3.99
C GLU A 86 -6.88 -6.70 4.23
N ARG A 87 -7.29 -6.49 5.49
CA ARG A 87 -8.63 -6.00 5.87
C ARG A 87 -9.00 -4.63 5.26
N SER A 88 -8.01 -3.79 4.97
CA SER A 88 -8.19 -2.47 4.33
C SER A 88 -8.18 -2.56 2.80
N ILE A 89 -7.80 -3.71 2.23
CA ILE A 89 -7.83 -4.02 0.80
C ILE A 89 -9.04 -4.94 0.55
N ARG A 90 -10.23 -4.35 0.40
CA ARG A 90 -11.43 -5.13 0.04
C ARG A 90 -11.27 -5.66 -1.39
N GLY A 91 -10.94 -6.95 -1.51
CA GLY A 91 -10.80 -7.65 -2.80
C GLY A 91 -9.79 -8.80 -2.81
N LEU A 92 -8.80 -8.80 -1.91
CA LEU A 92 -7.91 -9.96 -1.73
C LEU A 92 -8.60 -10.96 -0.78
N ARG A 93 -9.65 -11.62 -1.27
CA ARG A 93 -10.29 -12.72 -0.55
C ARG A 93 -9.31 -13.89 -0.56
N SER A 94 -8.43 -13.95 0.43
CA SER A 94 -7.65 -15.14 0.74
C SER A 94 -8.63 -16.30 0.91
N LYS A 95 -8.71 -17.18 -0.08
CA LYS A 95 -9.26 -18.51 0.11
C LYS A 95 -8.32 -19.22 1.06
N ARG A 96 -8.58 -19.12 2.35
CA ARG A 96 -8.04 -20.03 3.36
C ARG A 96 -9.21 -20.69 4.09
N ASN A 97 -9.78 -21.69 3.45
CA ASN A 97 -10.56 -22.78 4.01
C ASN A 97 -10.07 -24.02 3.24
N ARG A 98 -9.79 -25.16 3.81
CA ARG A 98 -9.65 -25.63 5.19
C ARG A 98 -8.92 -26.96 5.04
#